data_AF-A0A966I9R6-F1
#
_entry.id   AF-A0A966I9R6-F1
#
_cell.length_a   1.000
_cell.length_b   1.000
_cell.length_c   1.000
_cell.angle_alpha   90.00
_cell.angle_beta   90.00
_cell.angle_gamma   90.00
#
_symmetry.space_group_name_H-M   'P 1'
#
loop_
_entity.id
_entity.type
_entity.pdbx_description
1 polymer ?
#
loop_
_entity_poly.entity_id
_entity_poly.type
_entity_poly.pdbx_seq_one_letter_code
_entity_poly.pdbx_strand_id
1 'polypeptide(L)'
;ACEDYDLWLRYCAFEKTHFLGEQLTIKNGGHSDQLSQLYWGMDRFRIYSLEKLLQNKNLSRSNYQLTLTELLRKLKILMGGSIKRGNIELAEELNKKIIHFQGLLEDE
;
A
#
# COMPACT_ATOMS: atom_id res chain seq x y z
N ALA A 1 -5.88 -5.91 10.03
CA ALA A 1 -5.84 -6.46 8.66
C ALA A 1 -4.58 -5.97 7.94
N CYS A 2 -4.01 -6.76 7.03
CA CYS A 2 -2.75 -6.49 6.32
C CYS A 2 -1.46 -6.48 7.17
N GLU A 3 -1.42 -7.25 8.26
CA GLU A 3 -0.24 -7.36 9.14
C GLU A 3 1.01 -7.86 8.40
N ASP A 4 0.87 -8.90 7.57
CA ASP A 4 1.98 -9.41 6.75
C ASP A 4 2.55 -8.33 5.84
N TYR A 5 1.69 -7.50 5.24
CA TYR A 5 2.12 -6.45 4.33
C TYR A 5 2.95 -5.38 5.06
N ASP A 6 2.48 -4.94 6.24
CA ASP A 6 3.23 -4.01 7.10
C ASP A 6 4.57 -4.59 7.54
N LEU A 7 4.57 -5.86 7.95
CA LEU A 7 5.77 -6.57 8.38
C LEU A 7 6.81 -6.62 7.25
N TRP A 8 6.42 -7.08 6.06
CA TRP A 8 7.33 -7.20 4.93
C TRP A 8 7.83 -5.85 4.43
N LEU A 9 6.99 -4.81 4.42
CA LEU A 9 7.43 -3.45 4.10
C LEU A 9 8.54 -2.97 5.03
N ARG A 10 8.35 -3.13 6.35
CA ARG A 10 9.36 -2.72 7.33
C ARG A 10 10.64 -3.55 7.24
N TYR A 11 10.53 -4.85 6.98
CA TYR A 11 11.70 -5.72 6.86
C TYR A 11 12.50 -5.41 5.58
N CYS A 12 11.85 -5.45 4.42
CA CYS A 12 12.49 -5.24 3.12
C CYS A 12 13.05 -3.83 2.93
N ALA A 13 12.56 -2.84 3.70
CA ALA A 13 13.09 -1.48 3.66
C ALA A 13 14.54 -1.39 4.17
N PHE A 14 14.99 -2.33 5.00
CA PHE A 14 16.30 -2.30 5.66
C PHE A 14 17.13 -3.56 5.43
N GLU A 15 16.49 -4.67 5.06
CA GLU A 15 17.16 -5.96 4.90
C GLU A 15 17.11 -6.44 3.45
N LYS A 16 18.24 -6.96 2.98
CA LYS A 16 18.33 -7.56 1.65
C LYS A 16 17.48 -8.83 1.62
N THR A 17 16.47 -8.84 0.76
CA THR A 17 15.56 -9.97 0.59
C THR A 17 15.71 -10.54 -0.83
N HIS A 18 15.88 -11.85 -0.92
CA HIS A 18 16.03 -12.56 -2.20
C HIS A 18 14.71 -13.24 -2.57
N PHE A 19 14.35 -13.18 -3.86
CA PHE A 19 13.22 -13.91 -4.40
C PHE A 19 13.67 -15.25 -4.98
N LEU A 20 13.09 -16.34 -4.50
CA LEU A 20 13.27 -17.68 -5.08
C LEU A 20 12.12 -17.92 -6.07
N GLY A 21 12.46 -18.10 -7.35
CA GLY A 21 11.49 -18.31 -8.43
C GLY A 21 10.83 -19.69 -8.44
N GLU A 22 11.08 -20.50 -7.41
CA GLU A 22 10.56 -21.85 -7.27
C GLU A 22 9.22 -21.85 -6.54
N GLN A 23 8.32 -22.77 -6.91
CA GLN A 23 7.03 -22.91 -6.26
C GLN A 23 7.17 -23.68 -4.93
N LEU A 24 7.56 -22.97 -3.88
CA LEU A 24 7.80 -23.56 -2.55
C LEU A 24 6.61 -23.45 -1.57
N THR A 25 5.46 -22.92 -2.02
CA THR A 25 4.29 -22.70 -1.17
C THR A 25 3.06 -23.39 -1.73
N ILE A 26 2.40 -24.19 -0.89
CA ILE A 26 1.04 -24.68 -1.13
C ILE A 26 0.07 -23.72 -0.43
N LYS A 27 -0.77 -23.02 -1.20
CA LYS A 27 -1.75 -22.07 -0.66
C LYS A 27 -3.12 -22.74 -0.60
N ASN A 28 -3.61 -22.96 0.61
CA ASN A 28 -4.99 -23.39 0.84
C ASN A 28 -5.87 -22.14 1.04
N GLY A 29 -6.78 -21.88 0.12
CA GLY A 29 -7.67 -20.71 0.14
C GLY A 29 -9.14 -21.07 -0.10
N GLY A 30 -10.03 -20.09 0.06
CA GLY A 30 -11.47 -20.24 -0.22
C GLY A 30 -12.36 -20.45 1.00
N HIS A 31 -11.79 -20.43 2.21
CA HIS A 31 -12.57 -20.49 3.43
C HIS A 31 -13.36 -19.18 3.67
N SER A 32 -14.56 -19.30 4.23
CA SER A 32 -15.50 -18.19 4.44
C SER A 32 -15.07 -17.21 5.53
N ASP A 33 -14.09 -17.58 6.36
CA ASP A 33 -13.47 -16.78 7.42
C ASP A 33 -12.29 -15.93 6.93
N GLN A 34 -12.01 -15.91 5.62
CA GLN A 34 -10.90 -15.14 5.06
C GLN A 34 -11.03 -13.63 5.33
N LEU A 35 -10.01 -13.06 5.98
CA LEU A 35 -9.94 -11.65 6.34
C LEU A 35 -10.10 -10.69 5.15
N SER A 36 -9.69 -11.11 3.95
CA SER A 36 -9.85 -10.33 2.70
C SER A 36 -11.30 -10.05 2.33
N GLN A 37 -12.24 -10.86 2.80
CA GLN A 37 -13.67 -10.71 2.57
C GLN A 37 -14.36 -9.91 3.69
N LEU A 38 -13.75 -9.86 4.88
CA LEU A 38 -14.31 -9.17 6.05
C LEU A 38 -14.23 -7.64 5.95
N TYR A 39 -13.23 -7.10 5.24
CA TYR A 39 -13.01 -5.65 5.16
C TYR A 39 -13.10 -5.15 3.73
N TRP A 40 -14.05 -4.25 3.47
CA TRP A 40 -14.10 -3.51 2.21
C TRP A 40 -12.79 -2.73 2.01
N GLY A 41 -12.22 -2.74 0.81
CA GLY A 41 -11.09 -1.86 0.45
C GLY A 41 -9.82 -2.10 1.26
N MET A 42 -9.25 -3.31 1.18
CA MET A 42 -7.99 -3.68 1.83
C MET A 42 -6.82 -2.72 1.56
N ASP A 43 -6.84 -2.02 0.42
CA ASP A 43 -5.83 -1.02 0.11
C ASP A 43 -5.78 0.14 1.11
N ARG A 44 -6.83 0.41 1.90
CA ARG A 44 -6.77 1.40 3.00
C ARG A 44 -5.69 1.06 4.03
N PHE A 45 -5.58 -0.22 4.40
CA PHE A 45 -4.57 -0.67 5.36
C PHE A 45 -3.17 -0.64 4.74
N ARG A 46 -3.06 -0.96 3.45
CA ARG A 46 -1.78 -0.87 2.73
C ARG A 46 -1.29 0.57 2.59
N ILE A 47 -2.20 1.50 2.27
CA ILE A 47 -1.94 2.94 2.23
C ILE A 47 -1.42 3.40 3.59
N TYR A 48 -2.10 3.02 4.68
CA TYR A 48 -1.65 3.36 6.02
C TYR A 48 -0.23 2.86 6.33
N SER A 49 0.11 1.61 5.99
CA SER A 49 1.46 1.08 6.17
C SER A 49 2.51 1.82 5.34
N LEU A 50 2.19 2.23 4.11
CA LEU A 50 3.09 3.00 3.25
C LEU A 50 3.29 4.42 3.80
N GLU A 51 2.23 5.11 4.21
CA GLU A 51 2.32 6.44 4.85
C GLU A 51 3.18 6.38 6.12
N LYS A 52 3.00 5.32 6.93
CA LYS A 52 3.83 5.08 8.13
C LYS A 52 5.29 4.83 7.78
N LEU A 53 5.58 4.10 6.70
CA LEU A 53 6.96 3.85 6.28
C LEU A 53 7.66 5.15 5.81
N LEU A 54 6.95 6.04 5.10
CA LEU A 54 7.48 7.34 4.66
C LEU A 54 7.85 8.26 5.84
N GLN A 55 7.25 8.09 7.01
CA GLN A 55 7.61 8.85 8.22
C GLN A 55 8.95 8.40 8.83
N ASN A 56 9.53 7.29 8.37
CA ASN A 56 10.79 6.77 8.88
C ASN A 56 11.99 7.53 8.30
N LYS A 57 12.65 8.33 9.15
CA LYS A 57 13.82 9.16 8.77
C LYS A 57 15.05 8.37 8.30
N ASN A 58 15.11 7.07 8.61
CA ASN A 58 16.23 6.22 8.20
C ASN A 58 15.98 5.53 6.85
N LEU A 59 14.82 5.74 6.23
CA LEU A 59 14.52 5.17 4.92
C LEU A 59 15.44 5.77 3.86
N SER A 60 16.09 4.91 3.07
CA SER A 60 16.95 5.38 1.99
C SER A 60 16.14 6.16 0.95
N ARG A 61 16.76 7.13 0.27
CA ARG A 61 16.08 7.93 -0.78
C ARG A 61 15.45 7.05 -1.87
N SER A 62 16.15 6.01 -2.31
CA SER A 62 15.61 5.07 -3.30
C SER A 62 14.37 4.34 -2.77
N ASN A 63 14.41 3.86 -1.52
CA ASN A 63 13.25 3.20 -0.92
C ASN A 63 12.11 4.19 -0.65
N TYR A 64 12.40 5.44 -0.32
CA TYR A 64 11.41 6.51 -0.18
C TYR A 64 10.66 6.75 -1.49
N GLN A 65 11.37 6.92 -2.61
CA GLN A 65 10.77 7.09 -3.94
C GLN A 65 9.93 5.88 -4.36
N LEU A 66 10.41 4.66 -4.13
CA LEU A 66 9.65 3.43 -4.40
C LEU A 66 8.38 3.36 -3.55
N THR A 67 8.48 3.71 -2.27
CA THR A 67 7.34 3.74 -1.33
C THR A 67 6.31 4.77 -1.76
N LEU A 68 6.76 5.97 -2.16
CA LEU A 68 5.89 7.06 -2.61
C LEU A 68 5.17 6.72 -3.91
N THR A 69 5.88 6.10 -4.86
CA THR A 69 5.32 5.62 -6.13
C THR A 69 4.23 4.56 -5.87
N GLU A 70 4.50 3.59 -4.99
CA GLU A 70 3.54 2.55 -4.64
C GLU A 70 2.33 3.13 -3.88
N LEU A 71 2.54 4.09 -2.98
CA LEU A 71 1.47 4.80 -2.27
C LEU A 71 0.53 5.50 -3.25
N LEU A 72 1.06 6.28 -4.19
CA LEU A 72 0.27 6.96 -5.23
C LEU A 72 -0.53 5.98 -6.07
N ARG A 73 0.07 4.84 -6.44
CA ARG A 73 -0.63 3.77 -7.17
C ARG A 73 -1.80 3.21 -6.37
N LYS A 74 -1.61 2.93 -5.07
CA LYS A 74 -2.67 2.42 -4.18
C LYS A 74 -3.79 3.44 -3.96
N LEU A 75 -3.45 4.71 -3.76
CA LEU A 75 -4.43 5.79 -3.65
C LEU A 75 -5.31 5.89 -4.90
N LYS A 76 -4.71 5.83 -6.10
CA LYS A 76 -5.45 5.85 -7.38
C LYS A 76 -6.40 4.66 -7.54
N ILE A 77 -5.97 3.46 -7.13
CA ILE A 77 -6.81 2.26 -7.15
C ILE A 77 -8.01 2.42 -6.20
N LEU A 78 -7.76 2.86 -4.97
CA LEU A 78 -8.82 3.04 -3.98
C LEU A 78 -9.80 4.15 -4.37
N MET A 79 -9.29 5.26 -4.94
CA MET A 79 -10.12 6.36 -5.45
C MET A 79 -11.02 5.87 -6.58
N GLY A 80 -10.46 5.16 -7.57
CA GLY A 80 -11.24 4.57 -8.67
C GLY A 80 -12.29 3.58 -8.17
N GLY A 81 -11.98 2.78 -7.15
CA GLY A 81 -12.93 1.89 -6.49
C GLY A 81 -14.05 2.62 -5.75
N SER A 82 -13.74 3.79 -5.17
CA SER A 82 -14.70 4.63 -4.45
C SER A 82 -15.69 5.30 -5.40
N ILE A 83 -15.19 5.88 -6.50
CA ILE A 83 -16.03 6.46 -7.57
C ILE A 83 -16.99 5.42 -8.15
N LYS A 84 -16.48 4.23 -8.48
CA LYS A 84 -17.30 3.12 -9.03
C LYS A 84 -18.44 2.69 -8.10
N ARG A 85 -18.31 2.90 -6.80
CA ARG A 85 -19.31 2.54 -5.78
C ARG A 85 -20.14 3.73 -5.31
N GLY A 86 -19.99 4.89 -5.95
CA GLY A 86 -20.73 6.12 -5.62
C GLY A 86 -20.25 6.85 -4.36
N ASN A 87 -19.09 6.48 -3.80
CA ASN A 87 -18.53 7.15 -2.64
C ASN A 87 -17.64 8.32 -3.08
N ILE A 88 -18.28 9.44 -3.41
CA ILE A 88 -17.61 10.63 -3.96
C ILE A 88 -16.81 11.38 -2.90
N GLU A 89 -17.31 11.47 -1.67
CA GLU A 89 -16.62 12.12 -0.54
C GLU A 89 -15.24 11.50 -0.31
N LEU A 90 -15.19 10.16 -0.20
CA LEU A 90 -13.91 9.45 -0.06
C LEU A 90 -13.00 9.64 -1.28
N ALA A 91 -13.57 9.71 -2.50
CA ALA A 91 -12.77 9.94 -3.70
C ALA A 91 -12.10 11.33 -3.68
N GLU A 92 -12.79 12.36 -3.20
CA GLU A 92 -12.25 13.71 -3.03
C GLU A 92 -11.13 13.75 -1.98
N GLU A 93 -11.31 13.08 -0.83
CA GLU A 93 -10.27 12.97 0.19
C GLU A 93 -9.02 12.29 -0.35
N LEU A 94 -9.18 11.19 -1.10
CA LEU A 94 -8.09 10.46 -1.72
C LEU A 94 -7.39 11.31 -2.79
N ASN A 95 -8.13 12.11 -3.55
CA ASN A 95 -7.55 13.00 -4.55
C ASN A 95 -6.66 14.09 -3.91
N LYS A 96 -7.09 14.66 -2.77
CA LYS A 96 -6.25 15.62 -2.00
C LYS A 96 -4.93 14.97 -1.56
N LYS A 97 -4.98 13.73 -1.06
CA LYS A 97 -3.78 12.96 -0.71
C LYS A 97 -2.89 12.71 -1.93
N ILE A 98 -3.46 12.32 -3.07
CA ILE A 98 -2.70 12.11 -4.31
C ILE A 98 -1.94 13.37 -4.70
N ILE A 99 -2.61 14.52 -4.73
CA ILE A 99 -1.96 15.81 -5.08
C ILE A 99 -0.81 16.11 -4.13
N HIS A 100 -1.03 15.96 -2.81
CA HIS A 100 0.00 16.19 -1.81
C HIS A 100 1.24 15.30 -2.03
N PHE A 101 1.05 13.99 -2.13
CA PHE A 101 2.16 13.05 -2.29
C PHE A 101 2.81 13.11 -3.67
N GLN A 102 2.10 13.57 -4.69
CA GLN A 102 2.66 13.77 -6.02
C GLN A 102 3.60 14.98 -6.05
N GLY A 103 3.26 16.08 -5.35
CA GLY A 103 4.18 17.20 -5.17
C GLY A 103 5.50 16.77 -4.49
N LEU A 104 5.42 15.93 -3.46
CA LEU A 104 6.61 15.38 -2.81
C LEU A 104 7.48 14.50 -3.71
N LEU A 105 6.92 13.89 -4.76
CA LEU A 105 7.66 13.07 -5.71
C LEU A 105 8.37 13.93 -6.76
N GLU A 106 7.80 15.09 -7.09
CA GLU A 106 8.33 16.04 -8.06
C GLU A 106 9.42 16.96 -7.46
N ASP A 107 9.37 17.19 -6.14
CA ASP A 107 10.33 18.02 -5.40
C ASP A 107 11.63 17.31 -4.97
N GLU A 108 11.76 15.99 -5.19
CA GLU A 108 12.94 15.18 -4.84
C GLU A 108 13.90 14.91 -6.00
#